data_AF-A0A0N5BLQ5-F1
#
_entry.id   AF-A0A0N5BLQ5-F1
#
_cell.length_a   1.000
_cell.length_b   1.000
_cell.length_c   1.000
_cell.angle_alpha   90.00
_cell.angle_beta   90.00
_cell.angle_gamma   90.00
#
_symmetry.space_group_name_H-M   'P 1'
#
loop_
_entity.id
_entity.type
_entity.pdbx_description
1 polymer ?
#
loop_
_entity_poly.entity_id
_entity_poly.type
_entity_poly.pdbx_seq_one_letter_code
_entity_poly.pdbx_strand_id
1 'polypeptide(L)'
;MRIAIIVYVSITVIINLVKTQELAVTYMTKYKDKHRKIYLYRNNVYSTMEQLIEQVLKNHHYIDRKYLLLTNIPSFDDVKPYNDEEQIYRNIFTKKFLNSKPPLLIEEYYIRKSLKYVCNGRIFTSYNAALKYVIQEKLKNPIKHTRRPPSAVFLPLEKVNWAKEKIYCKKFWLILWKSCNYYCYSRKNFEVMKQKFLSEINYYREKYGVKKLVESPRLSSYAYKYLKEVVPFRSSMNITNFENVGKGSLTKAPLIINNWFGEHKNYKFNTPFGSTGTRHFTAMVWKSVRQIGIGIFQAGEEIYVKLIYDKTVNLPNQFETNVLKKVSV
;
A
#
# COMPACT_ATOMS: atom_id res chain seq x y z
N MET A 1 -18.39 3.31 -26.66
CA MET A 1 -17.29 2.79 -25.81
C MET A 1 -16.44 3.88 -25.15
N ARG A 2 -16.01 4.94 -25.85
CA ARG A 2 -15.22 6.06 -25.26
C ARG A 2 -15.95 6.82 -24.14
N ILE A 3 -17.26 7.06 -24.28
CA ILE A 3 -18.07 7.77 -23.28
C ILE A 3 -18.17 6.98 -21.96
N ALA A 4 -18.37 5.66 -22.03
CA ALA A 4 -18.44 4.80 -20.84
C ALA A 4 -17.10 4.73 -20.08
N ILE A 5 -15.97 4.76 -20.81
CA ILE A 5 -14.62 4.79 -20.20
C ILE A 5 -14.36 6.13 -19.53
N ILE A 6 -14.75 7.25 -20.16
CA ILE A 6 -14.65 8.59 -19.57
C ILE A 6 -15.52 8.67 -18.30
N VAL A 7 -16.76 8.21 -18.36
CA VAL A 7 -17.68 8.17 -17.20
C VAL A 7 -17.10 7.30 -16.08
N TYR A 8 -16.56 6.11 -16.38
CA TYR A 8 -15.95 5.23 -15.37
C TYR A 8 -14.67 5.81 -14.74
N VAL A 9 -13.81 6.46 -15.53
CA VAL A 9 -12.61 7.16 -15.05
C VAL A 9 -12.99 8.37 -14.20
N SER A 10 -13.96 9.17 -14.64
CA SER A 10 -14.49 10.29 -13.86
C SER A 10 -15.13 9.83 -12.55
N ILE A 11 -15.91 8.74 -12.56
CA ILE A 11 -16.51 8.16 -11.35
C ILE A 11 -15.43 7.63 -10.40
N THR A 12 -14.43 6.90 -10.88
CA THR A 12 -13.34 6.38 -10.02
C THR A 12 -12.43 7.49 -9.48
N VAL A 13 -12.19 8.55 -10.25
CA VAL A 13 -11.50 9.76 -9.79
C VAL A 13 -12.33 10.47 -8.72
N ILE A 14 -13.63 10.65 -8.93
CA ILE A 14 -14.54 11.24 -7.93
C ILE A 14 -14.57 10.37 -6.66
N ILE A 15 -14.68 9.05 -6.77
CA ILE A 15 -14.66 8.12 -5.62
C ILE A 15 -13.34 8.22 -4.86
N ASN A 16 -12.20 8.32 -5.54
CA ASN A 16 -10.89 8.48 -4.89
C ASN A 16 -10.70 9.88 -4.28
N LEU A 17 -11.26 10.93 -4.88
CA LEU A 17 -11.29 12.29 -4.33
C LEU A 17 -12.16 12.39 -3.07
N VAL A 18 -13.25 11.62 -3.02
CA VAL A 18 -14.19 11.51 -1.90
C VAL A 18 -13.61 10.67 -0.75
N LYS A 19 -12.96 9.52 -1.04
CA LYS A 19 -12.45 8.59 -0.02
C LYS A 19 -11.21 9.06 0.75
N THR A 20 -10.57 10.15 0.33
CA THR A 20 -9.27 10.60 0.88
C THR A 20 -9.34 11.94 1.63
N GLN A 21 -10.54 12.36 2.07
CA GLN A 21 -10.72 13.65 2.73
C GLN A 21 -10.42 13.60 4.24
N GLU A 22 -9.46 14.41 4.68
CA GLU A 22 -9.14 14.59 6.10
C GLU A 22 -10.19 15.48 6.79
N LEU A 23 -10.56 15.09 8.01
CA LEU A 23 -11.42 15.85 8.93
C LEU A 23 -10.68 16.04 10.25
N ALA A 24 -10.48 17.30 10.66
CA ALA A 24 -9.98 17.64 11.98
C ALA A 24 -11.15 17.91 12.92
N VAL A 25 -11.24 17.14 13.99
CA VAL A 25 -12.24 17.30 15.04
C VAL A 25 -11.63 18.13 16.16
N THR A 26 -12.32 19.19 16.53
CA THR A 26 -11.87 20.08 17.60
C THR A 26 -12.25 19.52 18.96
N TYR A 27 -11.35 19.72 19.92
CA TYR A 27 -11.61 19.49 21.34
C TYR A 27 -10.98 20.60 22.16
N MET A 28 -11.44 20.78 23.39
CA MET A 28 -10.88 21.74 24.34
C MET A 28 -10.25 21.00 25.51
N THR A 29 -9.32 21.66 26.19
CA THR A 29 -8.72 21.13 27.41
C THR A 29 -8.90 22.09 28.56
N LYS A 30 -9.35 21.58 29.71
CA LYS A 30 -9.49 22.35 30.95
C LYS A 30 -8.68 21.67 32.05
N TYR A 31 -8.13 22.45 32.96
CA TYR A 31 -7.49 21.93 34.16
C TYR A 31 -8.50 21.95 35.30
N LYS A 32 -8.69 20.80 35.96
CA LYS A 32 -9.50 20.69 37.17
C LYS A 32 -8.71 21.20 38.39
N ASP A 33 -7.42 20.85 38.43
CA ASP A 33 -6.43 21.25 39.44
C ASP A 33 -5.04 21.38 38.78
N LYS A 34 -3.98 21.77 39.52
CA LYS A 34 -2.59 21.91 39.00
C LYS A 34 -2.04 20.68 38.23
N HIS A 35 -2.58 19.49 38.48
CA HIS A 35 -2.09 18.23 37.90
C HIS A 35 -3.10 17.46 37.05
N ARG A 36 -4.38 17.87 37.03
CA ARG A 36 -5.46 17.07 36.41
C ARG A 36 -6.07 17.80 35.23
N LYS A 37 -5.78 17.28 34.03
CA LYS A 37 -6.30 17.77 32.75
C LYS A 37 -7.53 16.97 32.35
N ILE A 38 -8.61 17.66 32.01
CA ILE A 38 -9.83 17.10 31.43
C ILE A 38 -10.00 17.58 30.00
N TYR A 39 -10.73 16.80 29.21
CA TYR A 39 -10.94 17.05 27.79
C TYR A 39 -12.43 17.26 27.52
N LEU A 40 -12.78 18.29 26.76
CA LEU A 40 -14.14 18.60 26.38
C LEU A 40 -14.29 18.35 24.89
N TYR A 41 -15.27 17.54 24.52
CA TYR A 41 -15.63 17.29 23.13
C TYR A 41 -17.14 17.33 23.00
N ARG A 42 -17.63 18.25 22.15
CA ARG A 42 -19.04 18.63 22.06
C ARG A 42 -19.59 19.02 23.44
N ASN A 43 -20.63 18.33 23.94
CA ASN A 43 -21.23 18.57 25.26
C ASN A 43 -20.71 17.64 26.36
N ASN A 44 -19.71 16.81 26.08
CA ASN A 44 -19.25 15.77 26.99
C ASN A 44 -17.86 16.10 27.54
N VAL A 45 -17.62 15.66 28.78
CA VAL A 45 -16.35 15.79 29.48
C VAL A 45 -15.72 14.40 29.63
N TYR A 46 -14.43 14.31 29.33
CA TYR A 46 -13.64 13.09 29.36
C TYR A 46 -12.42 13.27 30.27
N SER A 47 -12.11 12.25 31.08
CA SER A 47 -10.98 12.29 32.00
C SER A 47 -9.66 11.93 31.32
N THR A 48 -9.70 11.16 30.23
CA THR A 48 -8.52 10.77 29.45
C THR A 48 -8.67 11.07 27.97
N MET A 49 -7.53 11.16 27.26
CA MET A 49 -7.50 11.37 25.82
C MET A 49 -8.06 10.15 25.07
N GLU A 50 -7.85 8.94 25.63
CA GLU A 50 -8.35 7.68 25.09
C GLU A 50 -9.88 7.64 25.05
N GLN A 51 -10.55 8.05 26.13
CA GLN A 51 -12.01 8.11 26.19
C GLN A 51 -12.58 9.11 25.17
N LEU A 52 -11.93 10.26 25.01
CA LEU A 52 -12.31 11.24 24.00
C LEU A 52 -12.17 10.65 22.59
N ILE A 53 -11.04 10.00 22.29
CA ILE A 53 -10.79 9.38 20.98
C ILE A 53 -11.86 8.33 20.67
N GLU A 54 -12.21 7.49 21.63
CA GLU A 54 -13.24 6.46 21.46
C GLU A 54 -14.60 7.09 21.06
N GLN A 55 -15.00 8.17 21.73
CA GLN A 55 -16.23 8.87 21.35
C GLN A 55 -16.12 9.52 19.97
N VAL A 56 -14.98 10.13 19.64
CA VAL A 56 -14.76 10.75 18.33
C VAL A 56 -14.90 9.70 17.22
N LEU A 57 -14.34 8.50 17.40
CA LEU A 57 -14.47 7.39 16.45
C LEU A 57 -15.92 6.92 16.32
N LYS A 58 -16.67 6.82 17.42
CA LYS A 58 -18.09 6.46 17.40
C LYS A 58 -18.93 7.47 16.61
N ASN A 59 -18.71 8.76 16.84
CA ASN A 59 -19.45 9.84 16.19
C ASN A 59 -19.09 10.00 14.70
N HIS A 60 -17.94 9.47 14.27
CA HIS A 60 -17.42 9.58 12.91
C HIS A 60 -17.15 8.21 12.27
N HIS A 61 -17.97 7.21 12.59
CA HIS A 61 -17.83 5.84 12.05
C HIS A 61 -17.88 5.76 10.52
N TYR A 62 -18.44 6.79 9.86
CA TYR A 62 -18.50 6.93 8.40
C TYR A 62 -17.20 7.46 7.78
N ILE A 63 -16.20 7.84 8.58
CA ILE A 63 -14.88 8.31 8.14
C ILE A 63 -13.83 7.29 8.60
N ASP A 64 -12.94 6.88 7.70
CA ASP A 64 -11.83 6.02 8.08
C ASP A 64 -10.92 6.71 9.10
N ARG A 65 -10.64 6.04 10.21
CA ARG A 65 -9.80 6.52 11.33
C ARG A 65 -8.46 7.12 10.90
N LYS A 66 -7.89 6.70 9.76
CA LYS A 66 -6.62 7.24 9.25
C LYS A 66 -6.72 8.70 8.77
N TYR A 67 -7.92 9.17 8.44
CA TYR A 67 -8.20 10.53 7.98
C TYR A 67 -8.78 11.44 9.06
N LEU A 68 -8.95 10.92 10.29
CA LEU A 68 -9.39 11.70 11.43
C LEU A 68 -8.18 12.33 12.15
N LEU A 69 -8.24 13.64 12.28
CA LEU A 69 -7.29 14.44 13.03
C LEU A 69 -7.99 15.01 14.28
N LEU A 70 -7.22 15.23 15.33
CA LEU A 70 -7.65 15.99 16.50
C LEU A 70 -6.86 17.28 16.56
N THR A 71 -7.55 18.36 16.89
CA THR A 71 -6.91 19.64 17.16
C THR A 71 -7.47 20.25 18.42
N ASN A 72 -6.58 20.74 19.27
CA ASN A 72 -6.97 21.42 20.50
C ASN A 72 -7.28 22.87 20.17
N ILE A 73 -8.43 23.36 20.60
CA ILE A 73 -8.81 24.77 20.48
C ILE A 73 -8.90 25.40 21.88
N PRO A 74 -8.56 26.69 22.01
CA PRO A 74 -8.79 27.41 23.25
C PRO A 74 -10.29 27.44 23.59
N SER A 75 -10.59 27.55 24.89
CA SER A 75 -11.97 27.71 25.36
C SER A 75 -12.56 29.00 24.76
N PHE A 76 -13.82 28.96 24.31
CA PHE A 76 -14.51 30.15 23.80
C PHE A 76 -14.68 31.26 24.87
N ASP A 77 -14.45 30.94 26.14
CA ASP A 77 -14.48 31.88 27.27
C ASP A 77 -13.15 32.66 27.44
N ASP A 78 -12.06 32.20 26.83
CA ASP A 78 -10.75 32.85 26.90
C ASP A 78 -10.55 33.74 25.65
N VAL A 79 -10.95 35.00 25.75
CA VAL A 79 -10.76 36.01 24.70
C VAL A 79 -9.27 36.35 24.59
N LYS A 80 -8.55 35.62 23.74
CA LYS A 80 -7.32 36.13 23.10
C LYS A 80 -7.52 36.16 21.59
N PRO A 81 -7.01 37.20 20.90
CA PRO A 81 -7.18 37.38 19.48
C PRO A 81 -6.62 36.18 18.70
N TYR A 82 -7.37 35.80 17.68
CA TYR A 82 -7.17 34.65 16.81
C TYR A 82 -5.83 34.76 16.08
N ASN A 83 -4.80 34.03 16.52
CA ASN A 83 -3.60 33.79 15.73
C ASN A 83 -3.80 32.50 14.95
N ASP A 84 -3.86 32.60 13.63
CA ASP A 84 -3.96 31.48 12.66
C ASP A 84 -2.68 30.61 12.61
N GLU A 85 -1.71 30.90 13.48
CA GLU A 85 -0.39 30.29 13.49
C GLU A 85 -0.27 29.30 14.65
N GLU A 86 -0.07 28.03 14.28
CA GLU A 86 0.18 26.85 15.12
C GLU A 86 -1.04 26.08 15.65
N GLN A 87 -2.09 25.96 14.83
CA GLN A 87 -3.05 24.89 15.06
C GLN A 87 -2.39 23.53 14.82
N ILE A 88 -2.06 22.82 15.91
CA ILE A 88 -1.40 21.52 15.87
C ILE A 88 -2.46 20.45 15.64
N TYR A 89 -2.27 19.66 14.57
CA TYR A 89 -3.14 18.53 14.25
C TYR A 89 -2.47 17.22 14.64
N ARG A 90 -3.18 16.37 15.40
CA ARG A 90 -2.74 15.02 15.77
C ARG A 90 -3.56 13.98 15.03
N ASN A 91 -2.91 13.08 14.30
CA ASN A 91 -3.61 11.98 13.65
C ASN A 91 -4.02 10.92 14.69
N ILE A 92 -5.31 10.56 14.73
CA ILE A 92 -5.84 9.60 15.72
C ILE A 92 -5.21 8.21 15.56
N PHE A 93 -4.99 7.79 14.31
CA PHE A 93 -4.47 6.47 14.00
C PHE A 93 -2.97 6.35 14.29
N THR A 94 -2.15 7.31 13.82
CA THR A 94 -0.68 7.24 14.00
C THR A 94 -0.19 7.83 15.31
N LYS A 95 -1.05 8.57 16.02
CA LYS A 95 -0.74 9.36 17.22
C LYS A 95 0.28 10.47 17.01
N LYS A 96 0.73 10.73 15.77
CA LYS A 96 1.72 11.75 15.41
C LYS A 96 1.08 13.11 15.12
N PHE A 97 1.84 14.16 15.38
CA PHE A 97 1.49 15.52 15.00
C PHE A 97 1.87 15.80 13.54
N LEU A 98 1.12 16.69 12.89
CA LEU A 98 1.40 17.15 11.52
C LEU A 98 2.30 18.38 11.57
N ASN A 99 3.29 18.44 10.68
CA ASN A 99 4.23 19.56 10.55
C ASN A 99 3.60 20.78 9.85
N SER A 100 2.46 20.61 9.19
CA SER A 100 1.74 21.69 8.50
C SER A 100 0.26 21.36 8.30
N LYS A 101 -0.58 22.38 8.20
CA LYS A 101 -2.01 22.25 7.92
C LYS A 101 -2.24 21.65 6.54
N PRO A 102 -3.02 20.56 6.42
CA PRO A 102 -3.38 20.01 5.12
C PRO A 102 -4.14 20.98 4.21
N PRO A 103 -3.87 20.98 2.89
CA PRO A 103 -4.65 21.77 1.95
C PRO A 103 -6.09 21.24 1.93
N LEU A 104 -7.06 22.16 1.97
CA LEU A 104 -8.50 21.84 1.99
C LEU A 104 -8.90 20.92 3.16
N LEU A 105 -8.21 21.00 4.31
CA LEU A 105 -8.66 20.37 5.55
C LEU A 105 -10.06 20.88 5.91
N ILE A 106 -10.96 19.96 6.28
CA ILE A 106 -12.24 20.30 6.90
C ILE A 106 -12.02 20.26 8.40
N GLU A 107 -12.42 21.32 9.10
CA GLU A 107 -12.34 21.42 10.55
C GLU A 107 -13.75 21.44 11.13
N GLU A 108 -14.05 20.47 12.00
CA GLU A 108 -15.31 20.39 12.72
C GLU A 108 -15.21 21.14 14.04
N TYR A 109 -16.03 22.18 14.16
CA TYR A 109 -16.25 22.96 15.37
C TYR A 109 -17.62 22.68 15.97
N TYR A 110 -17.69 22.55 17.29
CA TYR A 110 -18.96 22.47 18.01
C TYR A 110 -19.19 23.76 18.79
N ILE A 111 -20.01 24.65 18.24
CA ILE A 111 -20.23 26.02 18.73
C ILE A 111 -21.70 26.23 19.02
N ARG A 112 -22.03 26.71 20.23
CA ARG A 112 -23.41 27.02 20.66
C ARG A 112 -24.39 25.86 20.38
N LYS A 113 -24.01 24.65 20.78
CA LYS A 113 -24.76 23.40 20.57
C LYS A 113 -24.97 22.99 19.10
N SER A 114 -24.24 23.59 18.16
CA SER A 114 -24.35 23.30 16.73
C SER A 114 -23.01 22.92 16.12
N LEU A 115 -23.01 21.98 15.18
CA LEU A 115 -21.83 21.64 14.39
C LEU A 115 -21.63 22.67 13.28
N LYS A 116 -20.40 23.14 13.15
CA LYS A 116 -19.92 24.04 12.09
C LYS A 116 -18.69 23.42 11.47
N TYR A 117 -18.59 23.50 10.15
CA TYR A 117 -17.47 22.95 9.40
C TYR A 117 -16.75 24.10 8.72
N VAL A 118 -15.44 24.22 8.92
CA VAL A 118 -14.62 25.27 8.32
C VAL A 118 -13.66 24.65 7.32
N CYS A 119 -13.56 25.24 6.13
CA CYS A 119 -12.58 24.83 5.14
C CYS A 119 -12.15 26.02 4.29
N ASN A 120 -10.84 26.30 4.23
CA ASN A 120 -10.26 27.39 3.45
C ASN A 120 -10.96 28.75 3.70
N GLY A 121 -11.18 29.09 4.97
CA GLY A 121 -11.87 30.32 5.40
C GLY A 121 -13.40 30.33 5.27
N ARG A 122 -14.02 29.30 4.68
CA ARG A 122 -15.49 29.22 4.54
C ARG A 122 -16.13 28.38 5.62
N ILE A 123 -17.32 28.78 6.08
CA ILE A 123 -18.10 28.09 7.11
C ILE A 123 -19.30 27.39 6.49
N PHE A 124 -19.53 26.14 6.88
CA PHE A 124 -20.63 25.29 6.43
C PHE A 124 -21.41 24.74 7.63
N THR A 125 -22.71 24.46 7.41
CA THR A 125 -23.62 23.92 8.44
C THR A 125 -23.69 22.40 8.47
N SER A 126 -23.09 21.72 7.50
CA SER A 126 -23.02 20.25 7.45
C SER A 126 -21.72 19.76 6.83
N TYR A 127 -21.28 18.58 7.26
CA TYR A 127 -20.10 17.92 6.70
C TYR A 127 -20.23 17.71 5.18
N ASN A 128 -21.42 17.31 4.72
CA ASN A 128 -21.70 17.08 3.30
C ASN A 128 -21.56 18.35 2.46
N ALA A 129 -21.97 19.51 2.98
CA ALA A 129 -21.81 20.78 2.28
C ALA A 129 -20.33 21.18 2.15
N ALA A 130 -19.57 21.02 3.24
CA ALA A 130 -18.12 21.25 3.23
C ALA A 130 -17.40 20.28 2.27
N LEU A 131 -17.79 19.00 2.28
CA LEU A 131 -17.22 17.97 1.40
C LEU A 131 -17.50 18.29 -0.09
N LYS A 132 -18.72 18.71 -0.43
CA LYS A 132 -19.07 19.15 -1.80
C LYS A 132 -18.17 20.31 -2.26
N TYR A 133 -17.96 21.30 -1.41
CA TYR A 133 -17.05 22.42 -1.70
C TYR A 133 -15.62 21.93 -1.95
N VAL A 134 -15.09 21.07 -1.09
CA VAL A 134 -13.73 20.54 -1.25
C VAL A 134 -13.58 19.75 -2.55
N ILE A 135 -14.57 18.94 -2.93
CA ILE A 135 -14.57 18.21 -4.19
C ILE A 135 -14.51 19.19 -5.37
N GLN A 136 -15.31 20.25 -5.35
CA GLN A 136 -15.31 21.27 -6.41
C GLN A 136 -13.96 21.99 -6.52
N GLU A 137 -13.34 22.37 -5.40
CA GLU A 137 -12.03 23.02 -5.40
C GLU A 137 -10.93 22.08 -5.91
N LYS A 138 -10.97 20.78 -5.56
CA LYS A 138 -10.05 19.77 -6.11
C LYS A 138 -10.24 19.57 -7.63
N LEU A 139 -11.46 19.67 -8.14
CA LEU A 139 -11.76 19.54 -9.58
C LEU A 139 -11.26 20.74 -10.39
N LYS A 140 -11.36 21.96 -9.84
CA LYS A 140 -10.92 23.18 -10.53
C LYS A 140 -9.41 23.31 -10.66
N ASN A 141 -8.65 22.78 -9.70
CA ASN A 141 -7.19 22.84 -9.74
C ASN A 141 -6.55 21.49 -9.33
N PRO A 142 -6.64 20.48 -10.21
CA PRO A 142 -6.22 19.11 -9.90
C PRO A 142 -4.76 19.06 -9.48
N ILE A 143 -3.86 19.72 -10.22
CA ILE A 143 -2.40 19.65 -10.02
C ILE A 143 -1.98 20.25 -8.66
N LYS A 144 -2.65 21.33 -8.22
CA LYS A 144 -2.33 22.03 -6.96
C LYS A 144 -2.84 21.30 -5.72
N HIS A 145 -3.95 20.57 -5.83
CA HIS A 145 -4.64 19.96 -4.68
C HIS A 145 -4.68 18.43 -4.71
N THR A 146 -4.21 17.80 -5.78
CA THR A 146 -3.78 16.40 -5.74
C THR A 146 -2.53 16.34 -4.89
N ARG A 147 -2.70 16.16 -3.58
CA ARG A 147 -1.76 15.30 -2.87
C ARG A 147 -1.70 14.02 -3.69
N ARG A 148 -0.50 13.63 -4.16
CA ARG A 148 -0.23 12.20 -4.36
C ARG A 148 -0.81 11.53 -3.13
N PRO A 149 -1.76 10.58 -3.25
CA PRO A 149 -2.36 9.95 -2.08
C PRO A 149 -1.20 9.64 -1.13
N PRO A 150 -1.24 10.11 0.13
CA PRO A 150 -0.17 9.78 1.07
C PRO A 150 -0.06 8.27 0.94
N SER A 151 1.08 7.78 0.44
CA SER A 151 1.38 6.36 0.47
C SER A 151 0.96 5.93 1.86
N ALA A 152 -0.01 5.01 1.94
CA ALA A 152 -0.62 4.60 3.21
C ALA A 152 0.48 4.65 4.25
N VAL A 153 0.34 5.51 5.28
CA VAL A 153 1.40 5.68 6.28
C VAL A 153 1.57 4.31 6.91
N PHE A 154 2.47 3.52 6.35
CA PHE A 154 2.77 2.19 6.81
C PHE A 154 3.32 2.40 8.20
N LEU A 155 2.88 1.55 9.13
CA LEU A 155 3.60 1.34 10.38
C LEU A 155 5.11 1.28 10.06
N PRO A 156 5.99 1.75 10.96
CA PRO A 156 7.42 1.52 10.80
C PRO A 156 7.60 0.04 10.48
N LEU A 157 8.07 -0.25 9.26
CA LEU A 157 8.19 -1.62 8.79
C LEU A 157 9.12 -2.35 9.76
N GLU A 158 8.62 -3.40 10.39
CA GLU A 158 9.44 -4.21 11.28
C GLU A 158 10.70 -4.66 10.52
N LYS A 159 11.86 -4.53 11.18
CA LYS A 159 13.12 -4.99 10.60
C LYS A 159 13.06 -6.51 10.48
N VAL A 160 13.15 -7.03 9.26
CA VAL A 160 13.27 -8.47 9.05
C VAL A 160 14.65 -8.94 9.49
N ASN A 161 14.68 -9.92 10.38
CA ASN A 161 15.91 -10.63 10.69
C ASN A 161 16.21 -11.66 9.59
N TRP A 162 16.97 -11.25 8.58
CA TRP A 162 17.38 -12.12 7.46
C TRP A 162 18.18 -13.35 7.88
N ALA A 163 18.70 -13.42 9.11
CA ALA A 163 19.37 -14.61 9.62
C ALA A 163 18.39 -15.77 9.89
N LYS A 164 17.12 -15.47 10.19
CA LYS A 164 16.07 -16.47 10.45
C LYS A 164 15.39 -16.99 9.18
N GLU A 165 15.55 -16.29 8.06
CA GLU A 165 14.90 -16.62 6.79
C GLU A 165 15.76 -17.58 5.95
N LYS A 166 15.13 -18.53 5.27
CA LYS A 166 15.82 -19.49 4.39
C LYS A 166 16.14 -18.86 3.03
N ILE A 167 17.30 -18.22 2.95
CA ILE A 167 17.75 -17.50 1.74
C ILE A 167 18.74 -18.35 0.93
N TYR A 168 18.40 -18.63 -0.33
CA TYR A 168 19.24 -19.33 -1.28
C TYR A 168 20.15 -18.36 -2.04
N CYS A 169 21.39 -18.77 -2.29
CA CYS A 169 22.42 -17.89 -2.82
C CYS A 169 22.58 -16.60 -1.98
N LYS A 170 22.59 -16.76 -0.65
CA LYS A 170 22.51 -15.70 0.36
C LYS A 170 23.41 -14.50 0.11
N LYS A 171 24.67 -14.72 -0.31
CA LYS A 171 25.62 -13.62 -0.63
C LYS A 171 25.04 -12.68 -1.70
N PHE A 172 24.60 -13.23 -2.83
CA PHE A 172 24.01 -12.46 -3.93
C PHE A 172 22.66 -11.85 -3.55
N TRP A 173 21.80 -12.62 -2.90
CA TRP A 173 20.48 -12.12 -2.48
C TRP A 173 20.60 -10.92 -1.52
N LEU A 174 21.55 -10.96 -0.57
CA LEU A 174 21.81 -9.84 0.34
C LEU A 174 22.34 -8.60 -0.41
N ILE A 175 23.14 -8.74 -1.47
CA ILE A 175 23.56 -7.61 -2.31
C ILE A 175 22.35 -6.92 -2.92
N LEU A 176 21.36 -7.69 -3.39
CA LEU A 176 20.14 -7.12 -3.96
C LEU A 176 19.22 -6.48 -2.92
N TRP A 177 19.02 -7.12 -1.76
CA TRP A 177 17.87 -6.80 -0.90
C TRP A 177 18.22 -6.24 0.48
N LYS A 178 19.44 -6.44 1.00
CA LYS A 178 19.81 -6.08 2.39
C LYS A 178 19.53 -4.63 2.74
N SER A 179 19.80 -3.70 1.82
CA SER A 179 19.60 -2.25 2.00
C SER A 179 18.32 -1.72 1.34
N CYS A 180 17.50 -2.57 0.71
CA CYS A 180 16.33 -2.15 -0.05
C CYS A 180 15.03 -2.57 0.64
N ASN A 181 14.62 -1.78 1.63
CA ASN A 181 13.32 -1.92 2.28
C ASN A 181 12.15 -1.56 1.33
N TYR A 182 10.90 -1.65 1.81
CA TYR A 182 9.69 -1.27 1.04
C TYR A 182 9.81 0.09 0.36
N TYR A 183 10.28 1.13 1.06
CA TYR A 183 10.41 2.46 0.48
C TYR A 183 11.39 2.50 -0.68
N CYS A 184 12.44 1.66 -0.64
CA CYS A 184 13.37 1.49 -1.74
C CYS A 184 12.74 0.71 -2.92
N TYR A 185 12.16 -0.46 -2.68
CA TYR A 185 11.73 -1.33 -3.77
C TYR A 185 10.40 -0.87 -4.41
N SER A 186 9.57 -0.10 -3.70
CA SER A 186 8.30 0.46 -4.21
C SER A 186 8.48 1.70 -5.10
N ARG A 187 9.70 2.26 -5.20
CA ARG A 187 9.98 3.45 -6.02
C ARG A 187 9.55 3.25 -7.47
N LYS A 188 9.10 4.35 -8.08
CA LYS A 188 8.63 4.40 -9.47
C LYS A 188 7.56 3.32 -9.73
N ASN A 189 6.60 3.19 -8.81
CA ASN A 189 5.53 2.19 -8.91
C ASN A 189 6.08 0.75 -9.05
N PHE A 190 6.93 0.35 -8.10
CA PHE A 190 7.57 -0.97 -8.02
C PHE A 190 8.57 -1.33 -9.14
N GLU A 191 8.98 -0.37 -9.95
CA GLU A 191 9.98 -0.61 -11.01
C GLU A 191 11.30 -1.15 -10.44
N VAL A 192 11.75 -0.62 -9.30
CA VAL A 192 12.96 -1.12 -8.62
C VAL A 192 12.81 -2.59 -8.20
N MET A 193 11.63 -2.98 -7.71
CA MET A 193 11.36 -4.37 -7.34
C MET A 193 11.38 -5.29 -8.56
N LYS A 194 10.78 -4.89 -9.70
CA LYS A 194 10.82 -5.67 -10.95
C LYS A 194 12.25 -5.92 -11.42
N GLN A 195 13.08 -4.88 -11.46
CA GLN A 195 14.47 -4.98 -11.90
C GLN A 195 15.31 -5.92 -11.01
N LYS A 196 15.09 -5.85 -9.68
CA LYS A 196 15.74 -6.75 -8.73
C LYS A 196 15.25 -8.19 -8.86
N PHE A 197 13.94 -8.42 -9.02
CA PHE A 197 13.41 -9.75 -9.31
C PHE A 197 13.94 -10.33 -10.62
N LEU A 198 14.03 -9.53 -11.69
CA LEU A 198 14.62 -9.98 -12.95
C LEU A 198 16.09 -10.38 -12.76
N SER A 199 16.85 -9.58 -12.01
CA SER A 199 18.26 -9.87 -11.70
C SER A 199 18.42 -11.13 -10.87
N GLU A 200 17.53 -11.36 -9.89
CA GLU A 200 17.49 -12.57 -9.07
C GLU A 200 17.17 -13.82 -9.90
N ILE A 201 16.11 -13.76 -10.72
CA ILE A 201 15.75 -14.85 -11.64
C ILE A 201 16.90 -15.14 -12.61
N ASN A 202 17.51 -14.11 -13.19
CA ASN A 202 18.61 -14.28 -14.14
C ASN A 202 19.88 -14.86 -13.50
N TYR A 203 20.15 -14.52 -12.24
CA TYR A 203 21.23 -15.13 -11.48
C TYR A 203 20.96 -16.63 -11.24
N TYR A 204 19.73 -16.99 -10.89
CA TYR A 204 19.35 -18.41 -10.76
C TYR A 204 19.45 -19.15 -12.10
N ARG A 205 18.92 -18.58 -13.18
CA ARG A 205 19.01 -19.13 -14.54
C ARG A 205 20.45 -19.42 -14.96
N GLU A 206 21.37 -18.51 -14.66
CA GLU A 206 22.79 -18.68 -14.93
C GLU A 206 23.39 -19.91 -14.20
N LYS A 207 22.99 -20.16 -12.95
CA LYS A 207 23.42 -21.37 -12.20
C LYS A 207 22.93 -22.69 -12.82
N TYR A 208 21.91 -22.62 -13.68
CA TYR A 208 21.37 -23.77 -14.41
C TYR A 208 21.77 -23.77 -15.88
N GLY A 209 22.72 -22.91 -16.29
CA GLY A 209 23.23 -22.87 -17.65
C GLY A 209 22.19 -22.42 -18.69
N VAL A 210 21.14 -21.71 -18.26
CA VAL A 210 20.09 -21.21 -19.16
C VAL A 210 20.24 -19.70 -19.38
N LYS A 211 19.93 -19.26 -20.61
CA LYS A 211 20.10 -17.85 -21.03
C LYS A 211 19.26 -16.90 -20.17
N LYS A 212 19.79 -15.70 -19.91
CA LYS A 212 19.09 -14.61 -19.21
C LYS A 212 17.82 -14.19 -19.95
N LEU A 213 16.80 -13.84 -19.19
CA LEU A 213 15.54 -13.29 -19.69
C LEU A 213 15.65 -11.76 -19.78
N VAL A 214 14.88 -11.20 -20.72
CA VAL A 214 14.67 -9.76 -20.87
C VAL A 214 13.24 -9.43 -20.50
N GLU A 215 13.01 -8.32 -19.80
CA GLU A 215 11.64 -7.90 -19.50
C GLU A 215 10.91 -7.44 -20.76
N SER A 216 9.66 -7.88 -20.93
CA SER A 216 8.74 -7.38 -21.94
C SER A 216 7.68 -6.48 -21.30
N PRO A 217 7.65 -5.16 -21.61
CA PRO A 217 6.64 -4.24 -21.07
C PRO A 217 5.20 -4.69 -21.33
N ARG A 218 4.95 -5.30 -22.51
CA ARG A 218 3.64 -5.85 -22.88
C ARG A 218 3.24 -6.99 -21.93
N LEU A 219 4.13 -7.95 -21.68
CA LEU A 219 3.86 -9.06 -20.76
C LEU A 219 3.71 -8.55 -19.32
N SER A 220 4.54 -7.59 -18.88
CA SER A 220 4.41 -6.96 -17.55
C SER A 220 3.06 -6.27 -17.37
N SER A 221 2.55 -5.60 -18.42
CA SER A 221 1.20 -5.01 -18.40
C SER A 221 0.11 -6.06 -18.27
N TYR A 222 0.21 -7.20 -18.98
CA TYR A 222 -0.74 -8.30 -18.82
C TYR A 222 -0.69 -8.92 -17.44
N ALA A 223 0.51 -9.13 -16.89
CA ALA A 223 0.70 -9.67 -15.55
C ALA A 223 0.10 -8.75 -14.48
N TYR A 224 0.28 -7.43 -14.61
CA TYR A 224 -0.35 -6.45 -13.73
C TYR A 224 -1.88 -6.45 -13.84
N LYS A 225 -2.42 -6.46 -15.07
CA LYS A 225 -3.87 -6.49 -15.31
C LYS A 225 -4.51 -7.74 -14.70
N TYR A 226 -3.86 -8.90 -14.88
CA TYR A 226 -4.28 -10.16 -14.27
C TYR A 226 -4.38 -10.03 -12.74
N LEU A 227 -3.33 -9.53 -12.08
CA LEU A 227 -3.36 -9.33 -10.62
C LEU A 227 -4.48 -8.38 -10.18
N LYS A 228 -4.68 -7.29 -10.91
CA LYS A 228 -5.74 -6.31 -10.61
C LYS A 228 -7.14 -6.94 -10.66
N GLU A 229 -7.35 -7.93 -11.52
CA GLU A 229 -8.61 -8.65 -11.65
C GLU A 229 -8.79 -9.74 -10.58
N VAL A 230 -7.73 -10.49 -10.22
CA VAL A 230 -7.86 -11.64 -9.30
C VAL A 230 -7.67 -11.30 -7.82
N VAL A 231 -6.83 -10.31 -7.48
CA VAL A 231 -6.54 -9.93 -6.08
C VAL A 231 -7.78 -9.48 -5.28
N PRO A 232 -8.80 -8.82 -5.88
CA PRO A 232 -10.06 -8.55 -5.20
C PRO A 232 -10.77 -9.80 -4.64
N PHE A 233 -10.59 -10.97 -5.27
CA PHE A 233 -11.23 -12.23 -4.86
C PHE A 233 -10.42 -13.05 -3.85
N ARG A 234 -9.31 -12.51 -3.32
CA ARG A 234 -8.41 -13.23 -2.40
C ARG A 234 -9.06 -13.70 -1.08
N SER A 235 -10.21 -13.13 -0.71
CA SER A 235 -10.97 -13.57 0.47
C SER A 235 -11.79 -14.82 0.21
N SER A 236 -12.15 -15.10 -1.05
CA SER A 236 -12.96 -16.25 -1.45
C SER A 236 -12.14 -17.37 -2.08
N MET A 237 -10.90 -17.12 -2.51
CA MET A 237 -10.02 -18.12 -3.11
C MET A 237 -8.55 -17.87 -2.81
N ASN A 238 -7.77 -18.94 -2.70
CA ASN A 238 -6.32 -18.82 -2.59
C ASN A 238 -5.69 -18.57 -3.97
N ILE A 239 -5.54 -17.31 -4.34
CA ILE A 239 -5.01 -16.92 -5.65
C ILE A 239 -3.56 -17.34 -5.90
N THR A 240 -2.79 -17.71 -4.87
CA THR A 240 -1.43 -18.26 -5.08
C THR A 240 -1.44 -19.66 -5.68
N ASN A 241 -2.61 -20.32 -5.73
CA ASN A 241 -2.77 -21.57 -6.46
C ASN A 241 -2.73 -21.36 -7.99
N PHE A 242 -2.98 -20.14 -8.47
CA PHE A 242 -2.80 -19.81 -9.88
C PHE A 242 -1.33 -19.85 -10.28
N GLU A 243 -1.07 -20.16 -11.55
CA GLU A 243 0.29 -20.31 -12.05
C GLU A 243 1.12 -19.06 -11.81
N ASN A 244 2.32 -19.21 -11.25
CA ASN A 244 3.29 -18.12 -11.11
C ASN A 244 2.72 -16.87 -10.41
N VAL A 245 1.81 -17.06 -9.45
CA VAL A 245 1.30 -16.01 -8.55
C VAL A 245 1.86 -16.22 -7.16
N GLY A 246 2.52 -15.19 -6.63
CA GLY A 246 3.16 -15.19 -5.32
C GLY A 246 2.69 -14.01 -4.50
N LYS A 247 2.79 -14.12 -3.18
CA LYS A 247 2.52 -13.00 -2.28
C LYS A 247 3.48 -12.95 -1.10
N GLY A 248 3.61 -11.77 -0.52
CA GLY A 248 4.36 -11.55 0.73
C GLY A 248 3.93 -10.27 1.40
N SER A 249 4.20 -10.13 2.70
CA SER A 249 4.02 -8.85 3.39
C SER A 249 4.97 -7.78 2.81
N LEU A 250 4.74 -6.51 3.12
CA LEU A 250 5.67 -5.42 2.71
C LEU A 250 7.12 -5.66 3.15
N THR A 251 7.34 -6.33 4.27
CA THR A 251 8.69 -6.63 4.75
C THR A 251 9.29 -7.86 4.08
N LYS A 252 8.45 -8.86 3.74
CA LYS A 252 8.89 -10.16 3.22
C LYS A 252 8.69 -10.35 1.71
N ALA A 253 8.10 -9.39 1.00
CA ALA A 253 7.91 -9.45 -0.45
C ALA A 253 9.21 -9.72 -1.25
N PRO A 254 10.40 -9.24 -0.83
CA PRO A 254 11.67 -9.65 -1.44
C PRO A 254 11.93 -11.16 -1.46
N LEU A 255 11.32 -11.94 -0.56
CA LEU A 255 11.52 -13.39 -0.47
C LEU A 255 10.68 -14.19 -1.47
N ILE A 256 9.77 -13.57 -2.23
CA ILE A 256 8.85 -14.29 -3.14
C ILE A 256 9.64 -15.13 -4.15
N ILE A 257 10.58 -14.52 -4.88
CA ILE A 257 11.40 -15.20 -5.89
C ILE A 257 12.37 -16.21 -5.24
N ASN A 258 12.97 -15.86 -4.11
CA ASN A 258 13.80 -16.77 -3.32
C ASN A 258 13.04 -18.04 -2.89
N ASN A 259 11.79 -17.90 -2.46
CA ASN A 259 10.96 -19.02 -2.01
C ASN A 259 10.61 -19.94 -3.18
N TRP A 260 10.23 -19.36 -4.32
CA TRP A 260 10.03 -20.13 -5.56
C TRP A 260 11.29 -20.85 -6.00
N PHE A 261 12.45 -20.21 -5.88
CA PHE A 261 13.71 -20.87 -6.20
C PHE A 261 13.98 -22.03 -5.25
N GLY A 262 13.60 -21.91 -3.97
CA GLY A 262 13.74 -22.96 -2.98
C GLY A 262 13.08 -24.29 -3.34
N GLU A 263 12.08 -24.29 -4.21
CA GLU A 263 11.45 -25.50 -4.72
C GLU A 263 12.40 -26.43 -5.48
N HIS A 264 13.56 -25.93 -5.96
CA HIS A 264 14.60 -26.77 -6.58
C HIS A 264 15.04 -27.93 -5.68
N LYS A 265 14.91 -27.79 -4.35
CA LYS A 265 15.24 -28.85 -3.39
C LYS A 265 14.32 -30.06 -3.49
N ASN A 266 13.11 -29.86 -3.99
CA ASN A 266 12.09 -30.90 -4.13
C ASN A 266 11.95 -31.37 -5.58
N TYR A 267 12.69 -30.76 -6.52
CA TYR A 267 12.62 -31.12 -7.94
C TYR A 267 13.49 -32.34 -8.24
N LYS A 268 12.87 -33.35 -8.87
CA LYS A 268 13.56 -34.54 -9.38
C LYS A 268 13.88 -34.30 -10.86
N PHE A 269 15.15 -34.36 -11.23
CA PHE A 269 15.58 -34.25 -12.64
C PHE A 269 15.24 -35.52 -13.43
N ASN A 270 15.25 -35.42 -14.76
CA ASN A 270 14.94 -36.53 -15.67
C ASN A 270 13.53 -37.10 -15.43
N THR A 271 12.56 -36.21 -15.27
CA THR A 271 11.14 -36.53 -15.16
C THR A 271 10.40 -35.95 -16.37
N PRO A 272 9.46 -36.68 -16.99
CA PRO A 272 8.61 -36.14 -18.04
C PRO A 272 7.53 -35.20 -17.49
N PHE A 273 7.24 -35.24 -16.18
CA PHE A 273 6.16 -34.47 -15.54
C PHE A 273 6.68 -33.54 -14.43
N GLY A 274 6.08 -32.36 -14.35
CA GLY A 274 6.27 -31.43 -13.23
C GLY A 274 5.44 -31.80 -12.00
N SER A 275 5.70 -31.12 -10.89
CA SER A 275 4.87 -31.21 -9.69
C SER A 275 4.36 -29.84 -9.28
N THR A 276 3.18 -29.79 -8.63
CA THR A 276 2.60 -28.55 -8.12
C THR A 276 3.55 -27.81 -7.16
N GLY A 277 4.32 -28.55 -6.35
CA GLY A 277 5.30 -28.01 -5.42
C GLY A 277 6.61 -27.54 -6.05
N THR A 278 6.83 -27.73 -7.36
CA THR A 278 8.06 -27.30 -8.07
C THR A 278 7.80 -26.46 -9.31
N ARG A 279 6.53 -26.12 -9.56
CA ARG A 279 6.07 -25.43 -10.77
C ARG A 279 6.64 -24.01 -10.90
N HIS A 280 6.93 -23.31 -9.80
CA HIS A 280 7.46 -21.96 -9.88
C HIS A 280 8.94 -22.00 -10.21
N PHE A 281 9.70 -22.88 -9.55
CA PHE A 281 11.12 -23.10 -9.89
C PHE A 281 11.29 -23.49 -11.37
N THR A 282 10.57 -24.52 -11.81
CA THR A 282 10.66 -25.05 -13.18
C THR A 282 10.32 -24.00 -14.22
N ALA A 283 9.29 -23.17 -13.97
CA ALA A 283 8.95 -22.04 -14.82
C ALA A 283 10.08 -21.00 -14.93
N MET A 284 10.72 -20.64 -13.80
CA MET A 284 11.81 -19.64 -13.80
C MET A 284 13.04 -20.09 -14.59
N VAL A 285 13.39 -21.38 -14.53
CA VAL A 285 14.58 -21.93 -15.21
C VAL A 285 14.27 -22.54 -16.58
N TRP A 286 13.03 -22.44 -17.06
CA TRP A 286 12.62 -23.02 -18.34
C TRP A 286 13.51 -22.53 -19.49
N LYS A 287 14.19 -23.46 -20.18
CA LYS A 287 15.27 -23.13 -21.14
C LYS A 287 14.76 -22.39 -22.36
N SER A 288 13.56 -22.69 -22.85
CA SER A 288 13.06 -22.19 -24.14
C SER A 288 12.52 -20.75 -24.12
N VAL A 289 12.17 -20.22 -22.94
CA VAL A 289 11.69 -18.83 -22.78
C VAL A 289 12.82 -17.81 -22.94
N ARG A 290 12.48 -16.62 -23.41
CA ARG A 290 13.45 -15.52 -23.66
C ARG A 290 13.00 -14.22 -23.01
N GLN A 291 11.70 -14.00 -22.87
CA GLN A 291 11.15 -12.79 -22.25
C GLN A 291 10.26 -13.12 -21.07
N ILE A 292 10.17 -12.17 -20.15
CA ILE A 292 9.35 -12.25 -18.95
C ILE A 292 8.57 -10.95 -18.75
N GLY A 293 7.33 -11.08 -18.30
CA GLY A 293 6.52 -10.00 -17.75
C GLY A 293 6.42 -10.14 -16.24
N ILE A 294 6.67 -9.05 -15.52
CA ILE A 294 6.60 -8.99 -14.07
C ILE A 294 5.48 -8.02 -13.66
N GLY A 295 4.37 -8.57 -13.19
CA GLY A 295 3.26 -7.82 -12.61
C GLY A 295 3.45 -7.70 -11.10
N ILE A 296 3.29 -6.50 -10.55
CA ILE A 296 3.32 -6.25 -9.11
C ILE A 296 2.06 -5.47 -8.72
N PHE A 297 1.29 -5.99 -7.77
CA PHE A 297 0.08 -5.37 -7.28
C PHE A 297 0.09 -5.32 -5.75
N GLN A 298 -0.09 -4.14 -5.18
CA GLN A 298 -0.19 -3.98 -3.73
C GLN A 298 -1.66 -3.92 -3.30
N ALA A 299 -2.02 -4.76 -2.32
CA ALA A 299 -3.33 -4.71 -1.66
C ALA A 299 -3.14 -4.65 -0.15
N GLY A 300 -3.31 -3.46 0.44
CA GLY A 300 -3.02 -3.23 1.86
C GLY A 300 -1.54 -3.45 2.18
N GLU A 301 -1.27 -4.32 3.14
CA GLU A 301 0.08 -4.70 3.58
C GLU A 301 0.66 -5.92 2.85
N GLU A 302 -0.01 -6.39 1.80
CA GLU A 302 0.45 -7.50 0.97
C GLU A 302 0.87 -7.00 -0.42
N ILE A 303 1.99 -7.56 -0.90
CA ILE A 303 2.46 -7.45 -2.27
C ILE A 303 2.17 -8.76 -2.99
N TYR A 304 1.57 -8.66 -4.16
CA TYR A 304 1.29 -9.76 -5.07
C TYR A 304 2.18 -9.63 -6.30
N VAL A 305 2.72 -10.76 -6.75
CA VAL A 305 3.59 -10.85 -7.93
C VAL A 305 3.04 -11.89 -8.89
N LYS A 306 3.03 -11.56 -10.18
CA LYS A 306 2.70 -12.49 -11.28
C LYS A 306 3.84 -12.48 -12.27
N LEU A 307 4.33 -13.66 -12.63
CA LEU A 307 5.22 -13.82 -13.79
C LEU A 307 4.45 -14.38 -14.97
N ILE A 308 4.72 -13.82 -16.14
CA ILE A 308 4.26 -14.33 -17.45
C ILE A 308 5.49 -14.49 -18.33
N TYR A 309 5.57 -15.57 -19.10
CA TYR A 309 6.68 -15.82 -20.02
C TYR A 309 6.21 -15.70 -21.47
N ASP A 310 7.14 -15.51 -22.40
CA ASP A 310 6.83 -15.44 -23.84
C ASP A 310 6.44 -16.76 -24.48
N LYS A 311 6.62 -17.87 -23.77
CA LYS A 311 6.18 -19.21 -24.17
C LYS A 311 5.52 -19.90 -22.99
N THR A 312 4.67 -20.88 -23.30
CA THR A 312 4.10 -21.77 -22.30
C THR A 312 5.23 -22.57 -21.62
N VAL A 313 5.25 -22.52 -20.30
CA VAL A 313 6.20 -23.23 -19.44
C VAL A 313 5.52 -24.44 -18.80
N ASN A 314 6.29 -25.35 -18.22
CA ASN A 314 5.79 -26.51 -17.50
C ASN A 314 4.89 -27.43 -18.34
N LEU A 315 5.10 -27.45 -19.66
CA LEU A 315 4.41 -28.37 -20.55
C LEU A 315 4.82 -29.82 -20.25
N PRO A 316 3.87 -30.76 -20.11
CA PRO A 316 4.17 -32.17 -19.99
C PRO A 316 5.10 -32.65 -21.11
N ASN A 317 5.98 -33.61 -20.81
CA ASN A 317 6.94 -34.20 -21.74
C ASN A 317 8.00 -33.24 -22.29
N GLN A 318 8.12 -32.02 -21.75
CA GLN A 318 9.15 -31.04 -22.15
C GLN A 318 10.12 -30.67 -21.02
N PHE A 319 9.98 -31.29 -19.85
CA PHE A 319 10.77 -30.94 -18.65
C PHE A 319 12.26 -31.26 -18.83
N GLU A 320 12.61 -32.41 -19.39
CA GLU A 320 14.02 -32.83 -19.54
C GLU A 320 14.84 -31.88 -20.41
N THR A 321 14.23 -31.34 -21.47
CA THR A 321 14.89 -30.40 -22.39
C THR A 321 14.91 -28.96 -21.87
N ASN A 322 14.01 -28.62 -20.93
CA ASN A 322 13.84 -27.25 -20.44
C ASN A 322 14.34 -27.00 -19.02
N VAL A 323 14.41 -28.00 -18.16
CA VAL A 323 14.84 -27.86 -16.76
C VAL A 323 16.17 -28.59 -16.59
N LEU A 324 17.24 -27.87 -16.91
CA LEU A 324 18.60 -28.41 -16.90
C LEU A 324 19.10 -28.63 -15.48
N LYS A 325 20.14 -29.45 -15.32
CA LYS A 325 20.84 -29.59 -14.03
C LYS A 325 21.69 -28.34 -13.75
N LYS A 326 21.97 -28.11 -12.48
CA LYS A 326 22.85 -27.03 -12.04
C LYS A 326 24.25 -27.24 -12.65
N VAL A 327 24.87 -26.18 -13.14
CA VAL A 327 26.25 -26.23 -13.65
C VAL A 327 27.19 -26.38 -12.46
N SER A 328 28.10 -27.35 -12.54
CA SER A 328 29.25 -27.45 -11.65
C SER A 328 30.20 -26.32 -12.02
N VAL A 329 30.32 -25.30 -11.17
CA VAL A 329 31.28 -24.21 -11.30
C VAL A 329 32.25 -24.30 -10.14
#